data_AF-A0AAD7H6X5-F1
#
_entry.id   AF-A0AAD7H6X5-F1
#
_cell.length_a   1.000
_cell.length_b   1.000
_cell.length_c   1.000
_cell.angle_alpha   90.00
_cell.angle_beta   90.00
_cell.angle_gamma   90.00
#
_symmetry.space_group_name_H-M   'P 1'
#
loop_
_entity.id
_entity.type
_entity.pdbx_description
1 polymer ?
#
loop_
_entity_poly.entity_id
_entity_poly.type
_entity_poly.pdbx_seq_one_letter_code
_entity_poly.pdbx_strand_id
1 'polypeptide(L)'
;MSKDKARVMLMSARCGGVGLNLTRANNVISLDLGWSPAMDQQAFDRVHRLGQSRKVIVKRLLTSNAVEDRILALQERKQLLANDSLGEGNDKKAGRLSVRELAALFNLDAGGQVLH
;
A
#
# COMPACT_ATOMS: atom_id res chain seq x y z
N MET A 1 10.10 -6.43 -38.86
CA MET A 1 10.58 -6.22 -37.48
C MET A 1 9.43 -6.42 -36.52
N SER A 2 9.43 -7.53 -35.77
CA SER A 2 8.46 -7.76 -34.69
C SER A 2 8.75 -6.74 -33.59
N LYS A 3 7.88 -5.74 -33.40
CA LYS A 3 7.95 -4.85 -32.24
C LYS A 3 7.66 -5.70 -31.00
N ASP A 4 8.65 -5.92 -30.15
CA ASP A 4 8.43 -6.56 -28.86
C ASP A 4 7.40 -5.76 -28.08
N LYS A 5 6.18 -6.31 -27.99
CA LYS A 5 5.09 -5.72 -27.22
C LYS A 5 5.37 -6.04 -25.75
N ALA A 6 5.99 -5.09 -25.05
CA ALA A 6 6.13 -5.18 -23.59
C ALA A 6 4.75 -5.36 -22.95
N ARG A 7 4.56 -6.48 -22.24
CA ARG A 7 3.30 -6.84 -21.57
C ARG A 7 3.31 -6.57 -20.07
N VAL A 8 4.49 -6.37 -19.50
CA VAL A 8 4.71 -6.21 -18.05
C VAL A 8 5.54 -4.97 -17.82
N MET A 9 5.17 -4.20 -16.80
CA MET A 9 5.92 -3.09 -16.27
C MET A 9 6.14 -3.35 -14.79
N LEU A 10 7.39 -3.27 -14.34
CA LEU A 10 7.76 -3.32 -12.94
C LEU A 10 8.07 -1.91 -12.46
N MET A 11 7.54 -1.55 -11.29
CA MET A 11 7.80 -0.26 -10.68
C MET A 11 7.60 -0.35 -9.18
N SER A 12 8.29 0.50 -8.43
CA SER A 12 7.97 0.68 -7.01
C SER A 12 6.68 1.49 -6.84
N ALA A 13 5.94 1.25 -5.77
CA ALA A 13 4.72 2.01 -5.44
C ALA A 13 5.00 3.52 -5.35
N ARG A 14 6.17 3.91 -4.81
CA ARG A 14 6.60 5.31 -4.72
C ARG A 14 6.70 5.98 -6.09
N CYS A 15 7.29 5.30 -7.07
CA CYS A 15 7.37 5.81 -8.44
C CYS A 15 5.98 5.89 -9.11
N GLY A 16 5.01 5.07 -8.69
CA GLY A 16 3.62 5.14 -9.15
C GLY A 16 2.88 6.40 -8.69
N GLY A 17 3.31 7.02 -7.58
CA GLY A 17 2.67 8.21 -7.00
C GLY A 17 2.84 9.50 -7.81
N VAL A 18 3.87 9.62 -8.65
CA VAL A 18 4.35 10.92 -9.20
C VAL A 18 3.78 11.36 -10.55
N GLY A 19 2.53 11.00 -10.89
CA GLY A 19 1.82 11.62 -12.03
C GLY A 19 1.68 10.78 -13.29
N LEU A 20 2.15 9.53 -13.28
CA LEU A 20 2.08 8.62 -14.44
C LEU A 20 0.64 8.32 -14.88
N ASN A 21 0.46 7.99 -16.16
CA ASN A 21 -0.81 7.51 -16.71
C ASN A 21 -0.66 6.02 -17.08
N LEU A 22 -1.33 5.14 -16.34
CA LEU A 22 -1.18 3.68 -16.46
C LEU A 22 -2.46 3.00 -16.95
N THR A 23 -3.31 3.72 -17.69
CA THR A 23 -4.58 3.20 -18.27
C THR A 23 -4.39 2.05 -19.27
N ARG A 24 -3.15 1.82 -19.75
CA ARG A 24 -2.78 0.64 -20.54
C ARG A 24 -2.52 -0.61 -19.70
N ALA A 25 -2.41 -0.51 -18.38
CA ALA A 25 -2.49 -1.66 -17.48
C ALA A 25 -3.95 -1.91 -17.09
N ASN A 26 -4.29 -3.14 -16.75
CA ASN A 26 -5.59 -3.50 -16.15
C ASN A 26 -5.48 -4.69 -15.19
N ASN A 27 -4.29 -5.26 -15.03
CA ASN A 27 -3.96 -6.22 -13.98
C ASN A 27 -2.81 -5.63 -13.19
N VAL A 28 -3.00 -5.43 -11.90
CA VAL A 28 -1.99 -4.90 -10.98
C VAL A 28 -1.70 -5.97 -9.94
N ILE A 29 -0.43 -6.27 -9.73
CA ILE A 29 0.04 -7.18 -8.69
C ILE A 29 0.90 -6.34 -7.74
N SER A 30 0.40 -6.13 -6.51
CA SER A 30 1.13 -5.50 -5.43
C SER A 30 1.85 -6.59 -4.64
N LEU A 31 3.18 -6.50 -4.63
CA LEU A 31 4.07 -7.46 -3.96
C LEU A 31 4.41 -7.01 -2.53
N ASP A 32 4.48 -5.71 -2.31
CA ASP A 32 4.86 -5.14 -1.02
C ASP A 32 3.65 -4.59 -0.28
N LEU A 33 3.69 -4.68 1.06
CA LEU A 33 2.70 -4.08 1.95
C LEU A 33 3.30 -2.87 2.68
N GLY A 34 2.82 -1.68 2.34
CA GLY A 34 3.24 -0.44 3.00
C GLY A 34 2.64 -0.27 4.41
N TRP A 35 3.06 0.76 5.14
CA TRP A 35 2.51 1.09 6.46
C TRP A 35 1.17 1.83 6.42
N SER A 36 0.84 2.39 5.26
CA SER A 36 -0.38 3.15 5.00
C SER A 36 -0.96 2.72 3.66
N PRO A 37 -2.26 2.36 3.60
CA PRO A 37 -2.92 1.99 2.34
C PRO A 37 -2.91 3.09 1.29
N ALA A 38 -2.89 4.35 1.73
CA ALA A 38 -2.99 5.52 0.85
C ALA A 38 -1.84 5.59 -0.16
N MET A 39 -0.65 5.09 0.20
CA MET A 39 0.50 5.05 -0.70
C MET A 39 0.25 4.16 -1.91
N ASP A 40 -0.31 2.97 -1.70
CA ASP A 40 -0.61 2.03 -2.77
C ASP A 40 -1.83 2.51 -3.57
N GLN A 41 -2.83 3.04 -2.88
CA GLN A 41 -4.05 3.54 -3.51
C GLN A 41 -3.72 4.62 -4.56
N GLN A 42 -2.81 5.54 -4.24
CA GLN A 42 -2.38 6.57 -5.19
C GLN A 42 -1.75 5.99 -6.47
N ALA A 43 -1.03 4.86 -6.36
CA ALA A 43 -0.46 4.16 -7.52
C ALA A 43 -1.55 3.42 -8.31
N PHE A 44 -2.50 2.76 -7.63
CA PHE A 44 -3.62 2.06 -8.26
C PHE A 44 -4.55 3.03 -9.01
N ASP A 45 -4.77 4.23 -8.46
CA ASP A 45 -5.58 5.28 -9.08
C ASP A 45 -5.03 5.69 -10.46
N ARG A 46 -3.73 5.51 -10.72
CA ARG A 46 -3.14 5.77 -12.04
C ARG A 46 -3.59 4.78 -13.11
N VAL A 47 -4.00 3.58 -12.71
CA VAL A 47 -4.55 2.53 -13.59
C VAL A 47 -6.06 2.72 -13.78
N HIS A 48 -6.77 3.18 -12.74
CA HIS A 48 -8.19 3.51 -12.75
C HIS A 48 -8.52 4.87 -13.40
N ARG A 49 -7.52 5.59 -13.92
CA ARG A 49 -7.65 6.96 -14.41
C ARG A 49 -8.51 7.09 -15.67
N LEU A 50 -8.93 8.34 -15.96
CA LEU A 50 -9.59 8.72 -17.22
C LEU A 50 -8.84 8.16 -18.43
N GLY A 51 -9.57 7.46 -19.31
CA GLY A 51 -9.02 6.76 -20.47
C GLY A 51 -8.82 5.26 -20.28
N GLN A 52 -9.09 4.72 -19.09
CA GLN A 52 -9.21 3.28 -18.88
C GLN A 52 -10.52 2.75 -19.50
N SER A 53 -10.42 1.74 -20.36
CA SER A 53 -11.57 1.10 -21.00
C SER A 53 -11.77 -0.36 -20.62
N ARG A 54 -10.87 -0.93 -19.83
CA ARG A 54 -10.91 -2.34 -19.40
C ARG A 54 -11.12 -2.43 -17.90
N LYS A 55 -11.78 -3.51 -17.46
CA LYS A 55 -11.89 -3.84 -16.04
C LYS A 55 -10.49 -3.96 -15.43
N VAL A 56 -10.25 -3.18 -14.38
CA VAL A 56 -9.00 -3.21 -13.61
C VAL A 56 -9.16 -4.20 -12.47
N ILE A 57 -8.17 -5.08 -12.31
CA ILE A 57 -8.07 -6.03 -11.21
C ILE A 57 -6.78 -5.73 -10.46
N VAL A 58 -6.90 -5.42 -9.18
CA VAL A 58 -5.76 -5.26 -8.28
C VAL A 58 -5.71 -6.48 -7.38
N LYS A 59 -4.57 -7.17 -7.37
CA LYS A 59 -4.29 -8.28 -6.47
C LYS A 59 -3.11 -7.89 -5.60
N ARG A 60 -3.24 -8.11 -4.31
CA ARG A 60 -2.15 -8.01 -3.36
C ARG A 60 -1.74 -9.41 -2.98
N LEU A 61 -0.44 -9.71 -3.09
CA LEU A 61 0.10 -10.98 -2.63
C LEU A 61 0.49 -10.82 -1.17
N LEU A 62 0.05 -11.77 -0.35
CA LEU A 62 0.35 -11.78 1.07
C LEU A 62 0.75 -13.20 1.51
N THR A 63 1.63 -13.25 2.50
CA THR A 63 2.11 -14.44 3.17
C THR A 63 1.31 -14.64 4.45
N SER A 64 0.59 -15.76 4.55
CA SER A 64 -0.17 -16.11 5.75
C SER A 64 0.73 -16.38 6.94
N ASN A 65 0.25 -16.08 8.16
CA ASN A 65 0.96 -16.27 9.42
C ASN A 65 2.29 -15.51 9.48
N ALA A 66 2.34 -14.33 8.87
CA ALA A 66 3.53 -13.50 8.77
C ALA A 66 3.35 -12.15 9.47
N VAL A 67 4.39 -11.31 9.41
CA VAL A 67 4.30 -9.91 9.86
C VAL A 67 3.22 -9.13 9.10
N GLU A 68 2.92 -9.55 7.88
CA GLU A 68 1.93 -8.92 7.00
C GLU A 68 0.52 -8.88 7.60
N ASP A 69 0.10 -9.91 8.34
CA ASP A 69 -1.19 -9.94 9.03
C ASP A 69 -1.30 -8.80 10.06
N ARG A 70 -0.21 -8.52 10.78
CA ARG A 70 -0.12 -7.43 11.77
C ARG A 70 -0.05 -6.06 11.09
N ILE A 71 0.61 -5.99 9.93
CA ILE A 71 0.62 -4.76 9.13
C ILE A 71 -0.78 -4.44 8.60
N LEU A 72 -1.57 -5.43 8.17
CA LEU A 72 -2.96 -5.20 7.76
C LEU A 72 -3.80 -4.66 8.92
N ALA A 73 -3.70 -5.25 10.12
CA ALA A 73 -4.39 -4.74 11.30
C ALA A 73 -3.96 -3.29 11.65
N LEU A 74 -2.67 -2.98 11.50
CA LEU A 74 -2.15 -1.62 11.68
C LEU A 74 -2.75 -0.64 10.66
N GLN A 75 -2.83 -1.04 9.39
CA GLN A 75 -3.43 -0.23 8.32
C GLN A 75 -4.90 0.08 8.60
N GLU A 76 -5.68 -0.93 8.98
CA GLU A 76 -7.10 -0.77 9.33
C GLU A 76 -7.29 0.19 10.50
N ARG A 77 -6.52 0.02 11.58
CA ARG A 77 -6.54 0.94 12.72
C ARG A 77 -6.23 2.38 12.30
N LYS A 78 -5.21 2.57 11.45
CA LYS A 78 -4.83 3.90 10.95
C LYS A 78 -5.91 4.51 10.05
N GLN A 79 -6.59 3.70 9.23
CA GLN A 79 -7.71 4.15 8.42
C GLN A 79 -8.90 4.61 9.27
N LEU A 80 -9.26 3.84 10.30
CA LEU A 80 -10.33 4.22 11.23
C LEU A 80 -10.01 5.57 11.90
N LEU A 81 -8.80 5.73 12.43
CA LEU A 81 -8.36 7.00 13.02
C LEU A 81 -8.37 8.16 12.03
N ALA A 82 -7.98 7.92 10.77
CA ALA A 82 -8.01 8.95 9.74
C ALA A 82 -9.45 9.36 9.37
N ASN A 83 -10.36 8.39 9.28
CA ASN A 83 -11.78 8.63 8.99
C ASN A 83 -12.49 9.35 10.14
N ASP A 84 -12.14 9.05 11.40
CA ASP A 84 -12.68 9.74 12.57
C ASP A 84 -12.14 11.17 12.68
N SER A 85 -10.95 11.42 12.12
CA SER A 85 -10.22 12.68 12.24
C SER A 85 -10.40 13.61 11.02
N LEU A 86 -11.56 13.58 10.34
CA LEU A 86 -11.90 14.41 9.16
C LEU A 86 -11.77 15.94 9.35
N GLY A 87 -11.31 16.42 10.50
CA GLY A 87 -10.80 17.78 10.71
C GLY A 87 -9.26 17.82 10.73
N GLU A 88 -8.69 18.55 9.77
CA GLU A 88 -7.32 19.08 9.75
C GLU A 88 -6.14 18.09 9.50
N GLY A 89 -5.77 17.93 8.23
CA GLY A 89 -4.38 18.06 7.77
C GLY A 89 -3.32 17.07 8.26
N ASN A 90 -3.66 15.89 8.78
CA ASN A 90 -2.71 14.98 9.44
C ASN A 90 -2.18 13.81 8.58
N ASP A 91 -2.33 13.86 7.25
CA ASP A 91 -1.86 12.80 6.33
C ASP A 91 -0.37 12.43 6.51
N LYS A 92 0.46 13.38 6.96
CA LYS A 92 1.90 13.15 7.19
C LYS A 92 2.18 12.17 8.33
N LYS A 93 1.29 11.99 9.31
CA LYS A 93 1.48 11.04 10.42
C LYS A 93 1.05 9.63 10.06
N ALA A 94 0.05 9.45 9.18
CA ALA A 94 -0.46 8.14 8.78
C ALA A 94 0.65 7.25 8.16
N GLY A 95 1.58 7.86 7.42
CA GLY A 95 2.71 7.15 6.78
C GLY A 95 3.88 6.77 7.69
N ARG A 96 3.92 7.21 8.95
CA ARG A 96 5.03 6.93 9.89
C ARG A 96 4.62 5.88 10.93
N LEU A 97 5.54 4.99 11.30
CA LEU A 97 5.39 4.15 12.49
C LEU A 97 6.02 4.82 13.71
N SER A 98 5.34 4.70 14.83
CA SER A 98 5.93 4.85 16.16
C SER A 98 6.77 3.63 16.53
N VAL A 99 7.69 3.80 17.49
CA VAL A 99 8.52 2.71 18.02
C VAL A 99 7.66 1.58 18.59
N ARG A 100 6.56 1.92 19.28
CA ARG A 100 5.63 0.95 19.83
C ARG A 100 4.92 0.13 18.75
N GLU A 101 4.47 0.76 17.68
CA GLU A 101 3.88 0.04 16.54
C GLU A 101 4.91 -0.87 15.88
N LEU A 102 6.14 -0.39 15.70
CA LEU A 102 7.22 -1.19 15.11
C LEU A 102 7.52 -2.43 15.96
N ALA A 103 7.64 -2.27 17.27
CA ALA A 103 7.86 -3.37 18.19
C ALA A 103 6.72 -4.40 18.12
N ALA A 104 5.47 -3.94 18.10
CA ALA A 104 4.30 -4.81 18.00
C ALA A 104 4.26 -5.66 16.72
N LEU A 105 4.83 -5.18 15.60
CA LEU A 105 4.95 -5.97 14.37
C LEU A 105 5.81 -7.24 14.55
N PHE A 106 6.72 -7.24 15.52
CA PHE A 106 7.62 -8.36 15.82
C PHE A 106 7.28 -9.04 17.15
N ASN A 107 6.06 -8.83 17.67
CA ASN A 107 5.62 -9.33 18.98
C ASN A 107 6.51 -8.84 20.13
N LEU A 108 6.96 -7.58 20.06
CA LEU A 108 7.77 -6.95 21.09
C LEU A 108 7.01 -5.78 21.76
N ASP A 109 7.35 -5.49 23.01
CA ASP A 109 6.99 -4.25 23.69
C ASP A 109 7.95 -3.09 23.32
N ALA A 110 7.67 -1.88 23.81
CA ALA A 110 8.50 -0.72 23.52
C ALA A 110 9.93 -0.80 24.11
N GLY A 111 10.17 -1.72 25.05
CA GLY A 111 11.48 -2.02 25.64
C GLY A 111 12.21 -3.18 24.94
N GLY A 112 11.61 -3.79 23.91
CA GLY A 112 12.19 -4.91 23.16
C GLY A 112 11.96 -6.29 23.80
N GLN A 113 11.08 -6.41 24.79
CA GLN A 113 10.70 -7.70 25.38
C GLN A 113 9.58 -8.38 24.59
N VAL A 114 9.58 -9.71 24.54
CA VAL A 114 8.54 -10.47 23.83
C VAL A 114 7.20 -10.33 24.54
N LEU A 115 6.17 -9.98 23.78
CA LEU A 115 4.78 -9.99 24.23
C LEU A 115 4.34 -11.46 24.38
N HIS A 116 4.09 -11.87 25.63
CA HIS A 116 3.50 -13.18 25.96
C HIS A 116 2.02 -13.25 25.63
#